data_AF-A0A1H9XW25-F1
#
_entry.id   AF-A0A1H9XW25-F1
#
_cell.length_a   1.000
_cell.length_b   1.000
_cell.length_c   1.000
_cell.angle_alpha   90.00
_cell.angle_beta   90.00
_cell.angle_gamma   90.00
#
_symmetry.space_group_name_H-M   'P 1'
#
loop_
_entity.id
_entity.type
_entity.pdbx_description
1 polymer ?
#
loop_
_entity_poly.entity_id
_entity_poly.type
_entity_poly.pdbx_seq_one_letter_code
_entity_poly.pdbx_strand_id
1 'polypeptide(L)'
;MLGRKDRRIAELERAVEGLQELLARIGDARSAQTVALEEVDRAGAELVALRHRIDKARAELRPLKEELILQRAGVFRTDAVADHQAQLDLIHDEMKTLIKTGAAIEGGGQVTYNGSDATGRRLVEDWSALMLRSYNCEAENCLRMLRAGGLDAARRRLDRSASAIERLSGTFALRISPRYQALRTYELELTADHLQRRAESRRTRRIAS
;
A
#
# COMPACT_ATOMS: atom_id res chain seq x y z
N MET A 1 -4.40 -85.50 39.49
CA MET A 1 -3.47 -84.42 39.04
C MET A 1 -3.82 -83.87 37.66
N LEU A 2 -4.33 -84.67 36.71
CA LEU A 2 -4.62 -84.22 35.33
C LEU A 2 -5.60 -83.03 35.23
N GLY A 3 -6.75 -83.08 35.92
CA GLY A 3 -7.77 -82.01 35.79
C GLY A 3 -7.39 -80.60 36.30
N ARG A 4 -6.32 -80.45 37.12
CA ARG A 4 -5.79 -79.10 37.45
C ARG A 4 -4.89 -78.57 36.34
N LYS A 5 -4.16 -79.45 35.67
CA LYS A 5 -3.27 -79.11 34.55
C LYS A 5 -4.09 -78.70 33.33
N ASP A 6 -5.16 -79.44 33.03
CA ASP A 6 -6.06 -79.13 31.90
C ASP A 6 -6.79 -77.79 32.10
N ARG A 7 -7.23 -77.49 33.33
CA ARG A 7 -7.78 -76.16 33.68
C ARG A 7 -6.77 -75.03 33.50
N ARG A 8 -5.50 -75.27 33.87
CA ARG A 8 -4.42 -74.29 33.71
C ARG A 8 -4.05 -74.08 32.24
N ILE A 9 -4.09 -75.12 31.42
CA ILE A 9 -3.89 -75.03 29.96
C ILE A 9 -5.00 -74.18 29.34
N ALA A 10 -6.27 -74.46 29.64
CA ALA A 10 -7.41 -73.69 29.11
C ALA A 10 -7.47 -72.23 29.61
N GLU A 11 -6.87 -71.93 30.76
CA GLU A 11 -6.70 -70.56 31.27
C GLU A 11 -5.58 -69.83 30.51
N LEU A 12 -4.47 -70.51 30.26
CA LEU A 12 -3.35 -69.97 29.48
C LEU A 12 -3.73 -69.75 28.00
N GLU A 13 -4.51 -70.64 27.40
CA GLU A 13 -5.01 -70.48 26.02
C GLU A 13 -5.88 -69.22 25.88
N ARG A 14 -6.83 -69.02 26.80
CA ARG A 14 -7.65 -67.79 26.85
C ARG A 14 -6.80 -66.54 27.09
N ALA A 15 -5.76 -66.64 27.93
CA ALA A 15 -4.84 -65.53 28.14
C ALA A 15 -4.01 -65.21 26.88
N VAL A 16 -3.57 -66.23 26.14
CA VAL A 16 -2.86 -66.07 24.86
C VAL A 16 -3.76 -65.44 23.80
N GLU A 17 -5.01 -65.89 23.68
CA GLU A 17 -6.01 -65.28 22.78
C GLU A 17 -6.23 -63.80 23.12
N GLY A 18 -6.41 -63.47 24.41
CA GLY A 18 -6.54 -62.08 24.86
C GLY A 18 -5.29 -61.24 24.59
N LEU A 19 -4.08 -61.80 24.76
CA LEU A 19 -2.84 -61.13 24.42
C LEU A 19 -2.67 -60.92 22.91
N GLN A 20 -3.09 -61.87 22.09
CA GLN A 20 -3.09 -61.76 20.63
C GLN A 20 -4.04 -60.65 20.16
N GLU A 21 -5.22 -60.54 20.76
CA GLU A 21 -6.17 -59.47 20.46
C GLU A 21 -5.62 -58.09 20.86
N LEU A 22 -4.98 -57.99 22.03
CA LEU A 22 -4.32 -56.75 22.46
C LEU A 22 -3.17 -56.35 21.53
N LEU A 23 -2.35 -57.31 21.07
CA LEU A 23 -1.29 -57.06 20.11
C LEU A 23 -1.84 -56.56 18.77
N ALA A 24 -2.93 -57.13 18.27
CA ALA A 24 -3.60 -56.66 17.06
C ALA A 24 -4.07 -55.20 17.20
N ARG A 25 -4.76 -54.88 18.31
CA ARG A 25 -5.21 -53.50 18.60
C ARG A 25 -4.06 -52.50 18.72
N ILE A 26 -2.94 -52.89 19.32
CA ILE A 26 -1.73 -52.06 19.38
C ILE A 26 -1.13 -51.86 17.99
N GLY A 27 -1.14 -52.90 17.15
CA GLY A 27 -0.72 -52.82 15.75
C GLY A 27 -1.55 -51.81 14.96
N ASP A 28 -2.88 -51.89 15.07
CA ASP A 28 -3.82 -50.98 14.42
C ASP A 28 -3.70 -49.54 14.94
N ALA A 29 -3.52 -49.37 16.25
CA ALA A 29 -3.31 -48.05 16.85
C ALA A 29 -1.99 -47.42 16.37
N ARG A 30 -0.92 -48.22 16.22
CA ARG A 30 0.36 -47.75 15.69
C ARG A 30 0.26 -47.37 14.21
N SER A 31 -0.42 -48.17 13.39
CA SER A 31 -0.59 -47.83 11.97
C SER A 31 -1.41 -46.55 11.79
N ALA A 32 -2.50 -46.39 12.56
CA ALA A 32 -3.28 -45.16 12.59
C ALA A 32 -2.46 -43.95 13.07
N GLN A 33 -1.59 -44.14 14.08
CA GLN A 33 -0.70 -43.09 14.56
C GLN A 33 0.30 -42.64 13.49
N THR A 34 0.88 -43.57 12.73
CA THR A 34 1.80 -43.23 11.62
C THR A 34 1.09 -42.42 10.54
N VAL A 35 -0.12 -42.82 10.14
CA VAL A 35 -0.91 -42.07 9.15
C VAL A 35 -1.23 -40.66 9.65
N ALA A 36 -1.63 -40.52 10.92
CA ALA A 36 -1.90 -39.22 11.51
C ALA A 36 -0.65 -38.31 11.55
N LEU A 37 0.53 -38.86 11.83
CA LEU A 37 1.79 -38.10 11.79
C LEU A 37 2.12 -37.62 10.37
N GLU A 38 1.95 -38.47 9.36
CA GLU A 38 2.15 -38.09 7.95
C GLU A 38 1.17 -37.00 7.50
N GLU A 39 -0.08 -37.04 7.97
CA GLU A 39 -1.06 -35.97 7.72
C GLU A 39 -0.68 -34.65 8.39
N VAL A 40 -0.19 -34.69 9.63
CA VAL A 40 0.31 -33.51 10.34
C VAL A 40 1.51 -32.91 9.61
N ASP A 41 2.45 -33.74 9.14
CA ASP A 41 3.61 -33.28 8.38
C ASP A 41 3.19 -32.64 7.05
N ARG A 42 2.23 -33.26 6.34
CA ARG A 42 1.67 -32.71 5.09
C ARG A 42 0.98 -31.37 5.33
N ALA A 43 0.12 -31.29 6.33
CA ALA A 43 -0.58 -30.06 6.70
C ALA A 43 0.42 -28.97 7.15
N GLY A 44 1.48 -29.36 7.86
CA GLY A 44 2.57 -28.47 8.26
C GLY A 44 3.31 -27.88 7.05
N ALA A 45 3.65 -28.71 6.07
CA ALA A 45 4.28 -28.28 4.83
C ALA A 45 3.37 -27.33 4.01
N GLU A 46 2.09 -27.66 3.89
CA GLU A 46 1.10 -26.80 3.22
C GLU A 46 0.95 -25.44 3.92
N LEU A 47 0.92 -25.43 5.25
CA LEU A 47 0.82 -24.21 6.04
C LEU A 47 2.05 -23.30 5.85
N VAL A 48 3.26 -23.88 5.79
CA VAL A 48 4.49 -23.14 5.46
C VAL A 48 4.42 -22.55 4.05
N ALA A 49 3.99 -23.36 3.07
CA ALA A 49 3.85 -22.89 1.68
C ALA A 49 2.82 -21.76 1.55
N LEU A 50 1.67 -21.86 2.23
CA LEU A 50 0.64 -20.82 2.25
C LEU A 50 1.15 -19.54 2.91
N ARG A 51 1.88 -19.64 4.03
CA ARG A 51 2.49 -18.46 4.68
C ARG A 51 3.44 -17.74 3.72
N HIS A 52 4.30 -18.47 3.03
CA HIS A 52 5.21 -17.89 2.04
C HIS A 52 4.47 -17.17 0.91
N ARG A 53 3.38 -17.78 0.39
CA ARG A 53 2.52 -17.16 -0.63
C ARG A 53 1.85 -15.88 -0.13
N ILE A 54 1.36 -15.88 1.12
CA ILE A 54 0.75 -14.69 1.74
C ILE A 54 1.78 -13.57 1.86
N ASP A 55 2.99 -13.87 2.31
CA ASP A 55 4.04 -12.86 2.49
C ASP A 55 4.50 -12.29 1.15
N LYS A 56 4.64 -13.14 0.12
CA LYS A 56 4.92 -12.69 -1.25
C LYS A 56 3.81 -11.77 -1.78
N ALA A 57 2.54 -12.17 -1.66
CA ALA A 57 1.42 -11.35 -2.11
C ALA A 57 1.34 -10.02 -1.35
N ARG A 58 1.64 -10.00 -0.06
CA ARG A 58 1.72 -8.76 0.75
C ARG A 58 2.85 -7.85 0.29
N ALA A 59 4.00 -8.41 -0.08
CA ALA A 59 5.11 -7.65 -0.62
C ALA A 59 4.77 -7.01 -1.96
N GLU A 60 4.09 -7.74 -2.86
CA GLU A 60 3.62 -7.24 -4.16
C GLU A 60 2.51 -6.18 -4.02
N LEU A 61 1.60 -6.33 -3.05
CA LEU A 61 0.49 -5.40 -2.83
C LEU A 61 0.94 -4.07 -2.21
N ARG A 62 2.04 -4.05 -1.46
CA ARG A 62 2.54 -2.86 -0.75
C ARG A 62 2.81 -1.67 -1.70
N PRO A 63 3.64 -1.78 -2.75
CA PRO A 63 3.90 -0.66 -3.65
C PRO A 63 2.63 -0.19 -4.38
N LEU A 64 1.73 -1.12 -4.73
CA LEU A 64 0.45 -0.77 -5.35
C LEU A 64 -0.45 0.07 -4.45
N LYS A 65 -0.49 -0.26 -3.15
CA LYS A 65 -1.20 0.55 -2.15
C LYS A 65 -0.59 1.94 -1.97
N GLU A 66 0.73 2.04 -2.05
CA GLU A 66 1.41 3.33 -1.96
C GLU A 66 1.14 4.22 -3.16
N GLU A 67 1.15 3.65 -4.36
CA GLU A 67 0.82 4.36 -5.60
C GLU A 67 -0.65 4.81 -5.60
N LEU A 68 -1.57 3.98 -5.12
CA LEU A 68 -2.98 4.32 -5.03
C LEU A 68 -3.24 5.57 -4.15
N ILE A 69 -2.40 5.82 -3.14
CA ILE A 69 -2.53 7.00 -2.28
C ILE A 69 -2.26 8.28 -3.08
N LEU A 70 -1.20 8.27 -3.89
CA LEU A 70 -0.87 9.38 -4.79
C LEU A 70 -1.98 9.58 -5.83
N GLN A 71 -2.42 8.51 -6.49
CA GLN A 71 -3.44 8.58 -7.54
C GLN A 71 -4.80 9.06 -7.01
N ARG A 72 -5.19 8.65 -5.79
CA ARG A 72 -6.42 9.15 -5.15
C ARG A 72 -6.35 10.65 -4.87
N ALA A 73 -5.17 11.15 -4.54
CA ALA A 73 -4.91 12.58 -4.42
C ALA A 73 -4.72 13.26 -5.78
N GLY A 74 -4.71 12.53 -6.91
CA GLY A 74 -4.52 13.10 -8.25
C GLY A 74 -3.06 13.38 -8.61
N VAL A 75 -2.10 12.74 -7.94
CA VAL A 75 -0.67 12.79 -8.29
C VAL A 75 -0.32 11.54 -9.10
N PHE A 76 0.33 11.69 -10.25
CA PHE A 76 0.71 10.57 -11.11
C PHE A 76 2.21 10.58 -11.38
N ARG A 77 2.87 9.44 -11.17
CA ARG A 77 4.27 9.26 -11.57
C ARG A 77 4.36 9.14 -13.09
N THR A 78 5.42 9.68 -13.68
CA THR A 78 5.68 9.52 -15.12
C THR A 78 6.68 8.41 -15.35
N ASP A 79 6.44 7.56 -16.35
CA ASP A 79 7.32 6.43 -16.72
C ASP A 79 8.56 6.85 -17.50
N ALA A 80 8.76 8.16 -17.73
CA ALA A 80 9.85 8.65 -18.56
C ALA A 80 11.17 8.63 -17.79
N VAL A 81 12.19 7.97 -18.35
CA VAL A 81 13.57 8.08 -17.87
C VAL A 81 14.08 9.49 -18.19
N ALA A 82 13.81 10.41 -17.28
CA ALA A 82 14.40 11.73 -17.30
C ALA A 82 15.65 11.77 -16.43
N ASP A 83 16.59 12.63 -16.77
CA ASP A 83 17.79 12.94 -15.98
C ASP A 83 17.48 13.39 -14.53
N HIS A 84 16.24 13.82 -14.27
CA HIS A 84 15.75 14.31 -12.99
C HIS A 84 14.74 13.38 -12.31
N GLN A 85 14.59 12.12 -12.78
CA GLN A 85 13.58 11.20 -12.23
C GLN A 85 13.80 10.90 -10.74
N ALA A 86 15.06 10.78 -10.30
CA ALA A 86 15.36 10.54 -8.88
C ALA A 86 14.89 11.72 -7.99
N GLN A 87 15.01 12.95 -8.47
CA GLN A 87 14.50 14.13 -7.75
C GLN A 87 12.97 14.14 -7.74
N LEU A 88 12.32 13.77 -8.85
CA LEU A 88 10.86 13.63 -8.89
C LEU A 88 10.36 12.58 -7.89
N ASP A 89 11.04 11.43 -7.81
CA ASP A 89 10.68 10.36 -6.88
C ASP A 89 10.76 10.84 -5.42
N LEU A 90 11.81 11.61 -5.06
CA LEU A 90 11.94 12.20 -3.73
C LEU A 90 10.79 13.17 -3.41
N ILE A 91 10.42 14.02 -4.37
CA ILE A 91 9.30 14.96 -4.23
C ILE A 91 7.98 14.21 -4.08
N HIS A 92 7.75 13.18 -4.90
CA HIS A 92 6.56 12.34 -4.84
C HIS A 92 6.47 11.56 -3.52
N ASP A 93 7.58 11.09 -2.98
CA ASP A 93 7.61 10.41 -1.68
C ASP A 93 7.35 11.36 -0.51
N GLU A 94 7.83 12.61 -0.57
CA GLU A 94 7.50 13.63 0.42
C GLU A 94 6.01 14.02 0.33
N MET A 95 5.48 14.25 -0.88
CA MET A 95 4.05 14.51 -1.09
C MET A 95 3.20 13.34 -0.59
N LYS A 96 3.59 12.09 -0.88
CA LYS A 96 2.94 10.87 -0.37
C LYS A 96 2.88 10.88 1.16
N THR A 97 3.96 11.28 1.81
CA THR A 97 4.02 11.38 3.27
C THR A 97 3.03 12.42 3.79
N LEU A 98 3.01 13.62 3.22
CA LEU A 98 2.07 14.68 3.60
C LEU A 98 0.61 14.31 3.35
N ILE A 99 0.32 13.59 2.26
CA ILE A 99 -1.02 13.05 1.98
C ILE A 99 -1.41 12.02 3.04
N LYS A 100 -0.53 11.06 3.34
CA LYS A 100 -0.79 9.99 4.33
C LYS A 100 -1.05 10.55 5.73
N THR A 101 -0.32 11.59 6.14
CA THR A 101 -0.45 12.19 7.47
C THR A 101 -1.51 13.27 7.54
N GLY A 102 -2.22 13.58 6.43
CA GLY A 102 -3.18 14.67 6.37
C GLY A 102 -2.56 16.08 6.42
N ALA A 103 -1.23 16.20 6.29
CA ALA A 103 -0.50 17.46 6.40
C ALA A 103 -0.39 18.23 5.07
N ALA A 104 -0.94 17.68 3.97
CA ALA A 104 -0.99 18.37 2.68
C ALA A 104 -2.01 19.54 2.67
N ILE A 105 -3.00 19.50 3.56
CA ILE A 105 -3.98 20.56 3.80
C ILE A 105 -3.82 21.03 5.25
N GLU A 106 -3.87 22.33 5.46
CA GLU A 106 -3.86 22.95 6.79
C GLU A 106 -5.23 23.58 7.06
N GLY A 107 -5.65 23.65 8.33
CA GLY A 107 -6.93 24.21 8.75
C GLY A 107 -7.86 23.16 9.35
N GLY A 108 -9.17 23.42 9.31
CA GLY A 108 -10.16 22.44 9.75
C GLY A 108 -10.13 22.19 11.26
N GLY A 109 -10.18 23.27 12.06
CA GLY A 109 -10.23 23.22 13.52
C GLY A 109 -11.42 22.44 14.08
N GLN A 110 -11.78 22.62 15.36
CA GLN A 110 -12.92 21.89 15.91
C GLN A 110 -14.23 22.28 15.20
N VAL A 111 -14.69 21.38 14.34
CA VAL A 111 -15.96 21.46 13.63
C VAL A 111 -16.88 20.41 14.22
N THR A 112 -18.03 20.85 14.69
CA THR A 112 -19.15 19.98 15.06
C THR A 112 -20.16 20.01 13.91
N TYR A 113 -20.65 18.83 13.50
CA TYR A 113 -21.69 18.74 12.48
C TYR A 113 -22.84 17.89 13.00
N ASN A 114 -24.06 18.45 12.95
CA ASN A 114 -25.28 17.84 13.52
C ASN A 114 -25.09 17.35 14.97
N GLY A 115 -24.41 18.15 15.80
CA GLY A 115 -24.14 17.81 17.20
C GLY A 115 -23.07 16.75 17.43
N SER A 116 -22.36 16.30 16.37
CA SER A 116 -21.31 15.29 16.46
C SER A 116 -19.96 15.84 15.97
N ASP A 117 -18.97 15.82 16.86
CA ASP A 117 -17.59 16.16 16.52
C ASP A 117 -16.94 15.11 15.61
N ALA A 118 -17.33 13.84 15.77
CA ALA A 118 -16.84 12.77 14.91
C ALA A 118 -17.30 12.98 13.46
N THR A 119 -18.55 13.41 13.28
CA THR A 119 -19.11 13.70 11.97
C THR A 119 -18.50 14.97 11.37
N GLY A 120 -18.26 15.99 12.19
CA GLY A 120 -17.59 17.21 11.76
C GLY A 120 -16.13 16.96 11.33
N ARG A 121 -15.37 16.15 12.07
CA ARG A 121 -14.02 15.73 11.66
C ARG A 121 -14.02 15.01 10.32
N ARG A 122 -14.92 14.04 10.14
CA ARG A 122 -15.06 13.31 8.87
C ARG A 122 -15.42 14.23 7.71
N LEU A 123 -16.29 15.21 7.94
CA LEU A 123 -16.64 16.20 6.94
C LEU A 123 -15.41 17.01 6.52
N VAL A 124 -14.61 17.48 7.47
CA VAL A 124 -13.36 18.19 7.21
C VAL A 124 -12.36 17.32 6.42
N GLU A 125 -12.24 16.04 6.76
CA GLU A 125 -11.40 15.08 6.04
C GLU A 125 -11.84 14.92 4.58
N ASP A 126 -13.14 14.72 4.33
CA ASP A 126 -13.71 14.56 2.98
C ASP A 126 -13.50 15.84 2.13
N TRP A 127 -13.72 17.01 2.71
CA TRP A 127 -13.45 18.30 2.05
C TRP A 127 -11.96 18.50 1.76
N SER A 128 -11.09 18.16 2.70
CA SER A 128 -9.63 18.25 2.52
C SER A 128 -9.17 17.35 1.36
N ALA A 129 -9.68 16.11 1.30
CA ALA A 129 -9.37 15.18 0.22
C ALA A 129 -9.85 15.69 -1.15
N LEU A 130 -11.07 16.24 -1.21
CA LEU A 130 -11.62 16.82 -2.45
C LEU A 130 -10.80 18.02 -2.94
N MET A 131 -10.46 18.94 -2.04
CA MET A 131 -9.70 20.15 -2.37
C MET A 131 -8.27 19.80 -2.81
N LEU A 132 -7.61 18.91 -2.09
CA LEU A 132 -6.27 18.43 -2.46
C LEU A 132 -6.28 17.78 -3.84
N ARG A 133 -7.30 16.96 -4.13
CA ARG A 133 -7.46 16.34 -5.46
C ARG A 133 -7.66 17.39 -6.55
N SER A 134 -8.50 18.39 -6.31
CA SER A 134 -8.71 19.50 -7.26
C SER A 134 -7.41 20.26 -7.55
N TYR A 135 -6.66 20.61 -6.49
CA TYR A 135 -5.36 21.27 -6.61
C TYR A 135 -4.36 20.46 -7.43
N ASN A 136 -4.24 19.17 -7.11
CA ASN A 136 -3.34 18.26 -7.81
C ASN A 136 -3.73 18.08 -9.28
N CYS A 137 -5.02 17.94 -9.61
CA CYS A 137 -5.46 17.91 -11.00
C CYS A 137 -5.02 19.16 -11.78
N GLU A 138 -5.03 20.32 -11.14
CA GLU A 138 -4.53 21.55 -11.76
C GLU A 138 -3.00 21.56 -11.91
N ALA A 139 -2.27 21.03 -10.93
CA ALA A 139 -0.82 20.83 -11.03
C ALA A 139 -0.45 19.90 -12.19
N GLU A 140 -1.13 18.75 -12.32
CA GLU A 140 -0.94 17.81 -13.44
C GLU A 140 -1.25 18.47 -14.80
N ASN A 141 -2.30 19.28 -14.87
CA ASN A 141 -2.61 20.06 -16.06
C ASN A 141 -1.50 21.06 -16.40
N CYS A 142 -0.92 21.72 -15.38
CA CYS A 142 0.21 22.62 -15.57
C CYS A 142 1.43 21.88 -16.12
N LEU A 143 1.78 20.72 -15.54
CA LEU A 143 2.88 19.87 -16.02
C LEU A 143 2.66 19.42 -17.47
N ARG A 144 1.47 18.90 -17.78
CA ARG A 144 1.11 18.42 -19.12
C ARG A 144 1.16 19.52 -20.19
N MET A 145 0.80 20.74 -19.84
CA MET A 145 0.79 21.88 -20.76
C MET A 145 2.13 22.63 -20.82
N LEU A 146 3.08 22.30 -19.94
CA LEU A 146 4.33 23.04 -19.78
C LEU A 146 5.19 23.00 -21.05
N ARG A 147 5.78 24.15 -21.39
CA ARG A 147 6.71 24.33 -22.51
C ARG A 147 7.97 25.04 -21.99
N ALA A 148 9.06 24.96 -22.75
CA ALA A 148 10.29 25.70 -22.44
C ALA A 148 9.98 27.20 -22.33
N GLY A 149 10.28 27.81 -21.18
CA GLY A 149 9.98 29.21 -20.86
C GLY A 149 8.57 29.48 -20.31
N GLY A 150 7.73 28.45 -20.13
CA GLY A 150 6.36 28.57 -19.63
C GLY A 150 6.19 28.49 -18.10
N LEU A 151 7.29 28.44 -17.33
CA LEU A 151 7.28 28.18 -15.88
C LEU A 151 6.45 29.22 -15.11
N ASP A 152 6.68 30.51 -15.36
CA ASP A 152 5.98 31.59 -14.65
C ASP A 152 4.47 31.54 -14.83
N ALA A 153 4.00 31.19 -16.02
CA ALA A 153 2.58 31.05 -16.31
C ALA A 153 1.97 29.86 -15.57
N ALA A 154 2.68 28.73 -15.52
CA ALA A 154 2.27 27.54 -14.77
C ALA A 154 2.23 27.83 -13.26
N ARG A 155 3.26 28.47 -12.70
CA ARG A 155 3.32 28.86 -11.29
C ARG A 155 2.17 29.78 -10.88
N ARG A 156 1.92 30.86 -11.65
CA ARG A 156 0.77 31.75 -11.40
C ARG A 156 -0.57 31.02 -11.45
N ARG A 157 -0.70 30.04 -12.34
CA ARG A 157 -1.94 29.24 -12.46
C ARG A 157 -2.13 28.35 -11.23
N LEU A 158 -1.06 27.71 -10.75
CA LEU A 158 -1.08 26.91 -9.54
C LEU A 158 -1.36 27.75 -8.28
N ASP A 159 -0.74 28.93 -8.16
CA ASP A 159 -0.97 29.86 -7.04
C ASP A 159 -2.43 30.35 -6.98
N ARG A 160 -3.03 30.63 -8.15
CA ARG A 160 -4.46 30.97 -8.23
C ARG A 160 -5.36 29.81 -7.82
N SER A 161 -4.98 28.57 -8.13
CA SER A 161 -5.70 27.38 -7.69
C SER A 161 -5.70 27.25 -6.16
N ALA A 162 -4.52 27.37 -5.53
CA ALA A 162 -4.41 27.36 -4.07
C ALA A 162 -5.24 28.48 -3.43
N SER A 163 -5.17 29.70 -3.96
CA SER A 163 -5.94 30.85 -3.48
C SER A 163 -7.45 30.66 -3.63
N ALA A 164 -7.88 30.03 -4.73
CA ALA A 164 -9.30 29.72 -4.95
C ALA A 164 -9.81 28.69 -3.96
N ILE A 165 -9.01 27.66 -3.67
CA ILE A 165 -9.33 26.63 -2.67
C ILE A 165 -9.49 27.27 -1.29
N GLU A 166 -8.54 28.11 -0.87
CA GLU A 166 -8.59 28.81 0.42
C GLU A 166 -9.83 29.71 0.55
N ARG A 167 -10.23 30.38 -0.54
CA ARG A 167 -11.46 31.18 -0.56
C ARG A 167 -12.72 30.32 -0.47
N LEU A 168 -12.76 29.20 -1.19
CA LEU A 168 -13.93 28.30 -1.24
C LEU A 168 -14.09 27.50 0.05
N SER A 169 -13.02 27.28 0.80
CA SER A 169 -13.00 26.53 2.04
C SER A 169 -13.24 27.39 3.28
N GLY A 170 -13.57 28.68 3.14
CA GLY A 170 -13.59 29.66 4.23
C GLY A 170 -14.38 29.22 5.47
N THR A 171 -15.44 28.41 5.29
CA THR A 171 -16.21 27.80 6.39
C THR A 171 -15.36 26.93 7.33
N PHE A 172 -14.36 26.25 6.79
CA PHE A 172 -13.45 25.35 7.51
C PHE A 172 -12.03 25.89 7.60
N ALA A 173 -11.76 27.07 7.03
CA ALA A 173 -10.45 27.70 6.94
C ALA A 173 -9.36 26.76 6.40
N LEU A 174 -9.70 25.95 5.38
CA LEU A 174 -8.75 24.98 4.80
C LEU A 174 -7.86 25.64 3.75
N ARG A 175 -6.58 25.32 3.71
CA ARG A 175 -5.68 25.78 2.64
C ARG A 175 -4.68 24.71 2.28
N ILE A 176 -4.14 24.79 1.07
CA ILE A 176 -3.00 23.94 0.70
C ILE A 176 -1.84 24.31 1.63
N SER A 177 -1.18 23.31 2.22
CA SER A 177 0.00 23.57 3.05
C SER A 177 1.07 24.28 2.21
N PRO A 178 1.73 25.34 2.72
CA PRO A 178 2.84 25.99 2.04
C PRO A 178 3.94 25.01 1.65
N ARG A 179 4.20 23.99 2.50
CA ARG A 179 5.16 22.93 2.22
C ARG A 179 4.74 22.09 1.01
N TYR A 180 3.46 21.71 0.94
CA TYR A 180 2.94 20.93 -0.18
C TYR A 180 2.94 21.74 -1.49
N GLN A 181 2.55 23.01 -1.43
CA GLN A 181 2.62 23.92 -2.57
C GLN A 181 4.06 24.13 -3.07
N ALA A 182 5.04 24.23 -2.16
CA ALA A 182 6.46 24.32 -2.52
C ALA A 182 6.94 23.07 -3.28
N LEU A 183 6.53 21.86 -2.86
CA LEU A 183 6.86 20.62 -3.56
C LEU A 183 6.31 20.61 -5.00
N ARG A 184 5.05 20.98 -5.20
CA ARG A 184 4.45 21.09 -6.55
C ARG A 184 5.10 22.19 -7.39
N THR A 185 5.53 23.29 -6.78
CA THR A 185 6.26 24.35 -7.48
C THR A 185 7.63 23.84 -7.93
N TYR A 186 8.34 23.12 -7.07
CA TYR A 186 9.65 22.55 -7.38
C TYR A 186 9.56 21.47 -8.48
N GLU A 187 8.50 20.67 -8.49
CA GLU A 187 8.21 19.73 -9.57
C GLU A 187 8.05 20.43 -10.94
N LEU A 188 7.34 21.57 -10.98
CA LEU A 188 7.22 22.39 -12.19
C LEU A 188 8.58 22.97 -12.63
N GLU A 189 9.40 23.42 -11.67
CA GLU A 189 10.74 23.96 -11.93
C GLU A 189 11.65 22.90 -12.57
N LEU A 190 11.75 21.71 -11.96
CA LEU A 190 12.54 20.60 -12.51
C LEU A 190 12.08 20.20 -13.92
N THR A 191 10.77 20.13 -14.12
CA THR A 191 10.20 19.78 -15.43
C THR A 191 10.51 20.87 -16.46
N ALA A 192 10.42 22.15 -16.09
CA ALA A 192 10.74 23.27 -16.96
C ALA A 192 12.22 23.27 -17.37
N ASP A 193 13.13 23.06 -16.42
CA ASP A 193 14.57 22.98 -16.65
C ASP A 193 14.93 21.86 -17.63
N HIS A 194 14.33 20.68 -17.45
CA HIS A 194 14.52 19.57 -18.38
C HIS A 194 14.02 19.90 -19.80
N LEU A 195 12.84 20.52 -19.92
CA LEU A 195 12.30 20.94 -21.21
C LEU A 195 13.19 22.00 -21.88
N GLN A 196 13.78 22.92 -21.12
CA GLN A 196 14.73 23.90 -21.63
C GLN A 196 16.01 23.22 -22.17
N ARG A 197 16.66 22.37 -21.38
CA ARG A 197 17.87 21.62 -21.80
C ARG A 197 17.63 20.80 -23.07
N ARG A 198 16.45 20.16 -23.18
CA ARG A 198 16.06 19.41 -24.39
C ARG A 198 15.83 20.31 -25.60
N ALA A 199 15.23 21.49 -25.41
CA ALA A 199 15.03 22.44 -26.48
C ALA A 199 16.37 23.00 -27.00
N GLU A 200 17.31 23.29 -26.11
CA GLU A 200 18.65 23.78 -26.45
C GLU A 200 19.48 22.71 -27.17
N SER A 201 19.46 21.47 -26.69
CA SER A 201 20.14 20.35 -27.34
C SER A 201 19.62 20.13 -28.78
N ARG A 202 18.31 20.28 -29.00
CA ARG A 202 17.69 20.18 -30.33
C ARG A 202 18.08 21.35 -31.24
N ARG A 203 18.14 22.59 -30.71
CA ARG A 203 18.60 23.76 -31.46
C ARG A 203 20.05 23.59 -31.91
N THR A 204 20.93 23.15 -31.02
CA THR A 204 22.36 22.94 -31.30
C THR A 204 22.55 21.91 -32.42
N ARG A 205 21.85 20.76 -32.36
CA ARG A 205 21.90 19.75 -33.43
C ARG A 205 21.40 20.26 -34.78
N ARG A 206 20.40 21.13 -34.80
CA ARG A 206 19.85 21.72 -36.03
C ARG A 206 20.79 22.75 -36.66
N ILE A 207 21.56 23.46 -35.84
CA ILE A 207 22.57 24.44 -36.33
C ILE A 207 23.83 23.72 -36.83
N ALA A 208 24.16 22.55 -36.26
CA ALA A 208 25.32 21.75 -36.65
C ALA A 208 25.09 20.81 -37.86
N SER A 209 23.86 20.75 -38.39
CA SER A 209 23.47 19.96 -39.56
C SER A 209 23.20 20.87 -40.75
#